data_AF-A0A7S4K3S7-F1
#
_entry.id   AF-A0A7S4K3S7-F1
#
_cell.length_a   1.000
_cell.length_b   1.000
_cell.length_c   1.000
_cell.angle_alpha   90.00
_cell.angle_beta   90.00
_cell.angle_gamma   90.00
#
_symmetry.space_group_name_H-M   'P 1'
#
loop_
_entity.id
_entity.type
_entity.pdbx_description
1 polymer ?
#
loop_
_entity_poly.entity_id
_entity_poly.type
_entity_poly.pdbx_seq_one_letter_code
_entity_poly.pdbx_strand_id
1 'polypeptide(L)'
;AERERGKERARRAREEGDEAARAREEIERWRARQWEEMRSRAADESSLAKQRKAEEERRRQTRNNGEDEKVAPRSPSPADEAVAKEREALDRAAKAKAKKAAKRKKEKERQKAKKAAARAEAEKVNRQEERRKKREESDSKCGACGVGILDCGFERLGVKFCSTKCARAGPSNNS
;
A
#
# COMPACT_ATOMS: atom_id res chain seq x y z
N ALA A 1 9.08 -50.64 -7.34
CA ALA A 1 8.08 -49.57 -7.16
C ALA A 1 8.40 -48.64 -5.97
N GLU A 2 8.71 -49.14 -4.78
CA GLU A 2 8.96 -48.28 -3.61
C GLU A 2 10.20 -47.38 -3.71
N ARG A 3 11.28 -47.89 -4.32
CA ARG A 3 12.51 -47.12 -4.58
C ARG A 3 12.25 -45.87 -5.43
N GLU A 4 11.38 -45.96 -6.43
CA GLU A 4 11.02 -44.81 -7.28
C GLU A 4 10.15 -43.79 -6.53
N ARG A 5 9.19 -44.25 -5.72
CA ARG A 5 8.40 -43.36 -4.85
C ARG A 5 9.28 -42.63 -3.83
N GLY A 6 10.34 -43.28 -3.33
CA GLY A 6 11.32 -42.67 -2.43
C GLY A 6 12.11 -41.53 -3.10
N LYS A 7 12.57 -41.74 -4.34
CA LYS A 7 13.27 -40.72 -5.13
C LYS A 7 12.36 -39.53 -5.46
N GLU A 8 11.10 -39.78 -5.80
CA GLU A 8 10.14 -38.73 -6.09
C GLU A 8 9.85 -37.85 -4.87
N ARG A 9 9.67 -38.45 -3.69
CA ARG A 9 9.51 -37.70 -2.43
C ARG A 9 10.73 -36.83 -2.11
N ALA A 10 11.94 -37.36 -2.32
CA ALA A 10 13.17 -36.60 -2.11
C ALA A 10 13.31 -35.43 -3.08
N ARG A 11 12.87 -35.58 -4.34
CA ARG A 11 12.86 -34.49 -5.32
C ARG A 11 11.87 -33.39 -4.92
N ARG A 12 10.64 -33.75 -4.54
CA ARG A 12 9.63 -32.79 -4.08
C ARG A 12 10.09 -32.02 -2.85
N ALA A 13 10.68 -32.69 -1.87
CA ALA A 13 11.20 -32.04 -0.67
C ALA A 13 12.31 -31.01 -0.98
N ARG A 14 13.14 -31.26 -2.01
CA ARG A 14 14.14 -30.28 -2.48
C ARG A 14 13.48 -29.11 -3.21
N GLU A 15 12.54 -29.38 -4.11
CA GLU A 15 11.79 -28.36 -4.84
C GLU A 15 11.04 -27.42 -3.86
N GLU A 16 10.38 -27.97 -2.84
CA GLU A 16 9.71 -27.23 -1.77
C GLU A 16 10.70 -26.40 -0.93
N GLY A 17 11.87 -26.96 -0.61
CA GLY A 17 12.94 -26.24 0.09
C GLY A 17 13.47 -25.06 -0.71
N ASP A 18 13.70 -25.25 -2.01
CA ASP A 18 14.17 -24.20 -2.92
C ASP A 18 13.10 -23.12 -3.11
N GLU A 19 11.82 -23.50 -3.19
CA GLU A 19 10.71 -22.55 -3.25
C GLU A 19 10.59 -21.72 -1.96
N ALA A 20 10.71 -22.37 -0.79
CA ALA A 20 10.71 -21.66 0.48
C ALA A 20 11.90 -20.70 0.61
N ALA A 21 13.08 -21.06 0.10
CA ALA A 21 14.24 -20.18 0.06
C ALA A 21 14.00 -18.95 -0.84
N ARG A 22 13.48 -19.15 -2.05
CA ARG A 22 13.13 -18.05 -2.97
C ARG A 22 12.08 -17.11 -2.37
N ALA A 23 11.07 -17.65 -1.70
CA ALA A 23 10.04 -16.86 -1.03
C ALA A 23 10.62 -16.00 0.11
N ARG A 24 11.56 -16.54 0.90
CA ARG A 24 12.27 -15.78 1.94
C ARG A 24 13.09 -14.63 1.35
N GLU A 25 13.84 -14.90 0.29
CA GLU A 25 14.64 -13.89 -0.40
C GLU A 25 13.77 -12.77 -1.00
N GLU A 26 12.59 -13.11 -1.55
CA GLU A 26 11.65 -12.12 -2.04
C GLU A 26 11.08 -11.23 -0.92
N ILE A 27 10.75 -11.83 0.24
CA ILE A 27 10.32 -11.10 1.43
C ILE A 27 11.41 -10.14 1.91
N GLU A 28 12.67 -10.58 1.97
CA GLU A 28 13.80 -9.74 2.37
C GLU A 28 14.03 -8.59 1.39
N ARG A 29 13.99 -8.85 0.08
CA ARG A 29 14.06 -7.80 -0.95
C ARG A 29 12.91 -6.80 -0.83
N TRP A 30 11.69 -7.26 -0.54
CA TRP A 30 10.56 -6.38 -0.30
C TRP A 30 10.76 -5.51 0.94
N ARG A 31 11.21 -6.10 2.06
CA ARG A 31 11.52 -5.35 3.29
C ARG A 31 12.62 -4.31 3.06
N ALA A 32 13.69 -4.67 2.36
CA ALA A 32 14.78 -3.75 2.03
C ALA A 32 14.28 -2.53 1.25
N ARG A 33 13.44 -2.74 0.22
CA ARG A 33 12.81 -1.65 -0.53
C ARG A 33 11.93 -0.75 0.33
N GLN A 34 11.16 -1.32 1.26
CA GLN A 34 10.32 -0.54 2.16
C GLN A 34 11.14 0.31 3.14
N TRP A 35 12.25 -0.24 3.68
CA TRP A 35 13.16 0.52 4.53
C TRP A 35 13.84 1.66 3.77
N GLU A 36 14.26 1.41 2.53
CA GLU A 36 14.83 2.44 1.67
C GLU A 36 13.83 3.55 1.35
N GLU A 37 12.58 3.19 1.01
CA GLU A 37 11.51 4.17 0.77
C GLU A 37 11.24 5.04 2.01
N MET A 38 11.18 4.44 3.20
CA MET A 38 11.03 5.20 4.44
C MET A 38 12.21 6.13 4.72
N ARG A 39 13.45 5.67 4.51
CA ARG A 39 14.65 6.51 4.66
C ARG A 39 14.65 7.69 3.69
N SER A 40 14.28 7.46 2.43
CA SER A 40 14.19 8.53 1.43
C SER A 40 13.12 9.55 1.80
N ARG A 41 11.93 9.09 2.23
CA ARG A 41 10.86 10.01 2.68
C ARG A 41 11.29 10.84 3.89
N ALA A 42 11.95 10.23 4.87
CA ALA A 42 12.46 10.93 6.04
C ALA A 42 13.53 11.98 5.66
N ALA A 43 14.39 11.67 4.68
CA ALA A 43 15.37 12.63 4.16
C ALA A 43 14.71 13.82 3.45
N ASP A 44 13.70 13.56 2.62
CA ASP A 44 12.92 14.60 1.94
C ASP A 44 12.19 15.51 2.93
N GLU A 45 11.55 14.93 3.94
CA GLU A 45 10.87 15.68 5.01
C GLU A 45 11.85 16.55 5.80
N SER A 46 13.03 16.03 6.13
CA SER A 46 14.09 16.78 6.79
C SER A 46 14.58 17.96 5.94
N SER A 47 14.76 17.74 4.63
CA SER A 47 15.15 18.79 3.68
C SER A 47 14.07 19.88 3.58
N LEU A 48 12.81 19.50 3.44
CA LEU A 48 11.69 20.44 3.40
C LEU A 48 11.54 21.22 4.71
N ALA A 49 11.76 20.58 5.86
CA ALA A 49 11.73 21.25 7.17
C ALA A 49 12.83 22.31 7.29
N LYS A 50 14.06 22.00 6.83
CA LYS A 50 15.16 22.98 6.78
C LYS A 50 14.85 24.15 5.86
N GLN A 51 14.29 23.89 4.68
CA GLN A 51 13.89 24.94 3.74
C GLN A 51 12.81 25.86 4.33
N ARG A 52 11.81 25.29 5.00
CA ARG A 52 10.75 26.07 5.68
C ARG A 52 11.32 26.95 6.79
N LYS A 53 12.21 26.42 7.63
CA LYS A 53 12.88 27.22 8.68
C LYS A 53 13.69 28.37 8.09
N ALA A 54 14.46 28.10 7.03
CA ALA A 54 15.23 29.15 6.35
C ALA A 54 14.33 30.23 5.71
N GLU A 55 13.17 29.85 5.15
CA GLU A 55 12.20 30.82 4.64
C GLU A 55 11.57 31.65 5.77
N GLU A 56 11.19 31.01 6.87
CA GLU A 56 10.62 31.68 8.04
C GLU A 56 11.62 32.66 8.67
N GLU A 57 12.89 32.28 8.78
CA GLU A 57 13.95 33.14 9.29
C GLU A 57 14.19 34.35 8.37
N ARG A 58 14.19 34.15 7.03
CA ARG A 58 14.23 35.27 6.08
C ARG A 58 13.02 36.20 6.28
N ARG A 59 11.80 35.67 6.41
CA ARG A 59 10.61 36.49 6.67
C ARG A 59 10.72 37.28 7.97
N ARG A 60 11.29 36.66 9.02
CA ARG A 60 11.53 37.32 10.31
C ARG A 60 12.56 38.45 10.21
N GLN A 61 13.65 38.24 9.47
CA GLN A 61 14.64 39.29 9.17
C GLN A 61 14.03 40.44 8.36
N THR A 62 13.24 40.15 7.32
CA THR A 62 12.53 41.19 6.56
C THR A 62 11.55 41.98 7.43
N ARG A 63 10.88 41.32 8.38
CA ARG A 63 9.98 41.99 9.32
C ARG A 63 10.71 42.89 10.32
N ASN A 64 11.89 42.48 10.79
CA ASN A 64 12.69 43.25 11.76
C ASN A 64 13.47 44.40 11.11
N ASN A 65 13.83 44.30 9.83
CA ASN A 65 14.51 45.36 9.08
C ASN A 65 13.54 46.35 8.41
N GLY A 66 12.23 46.26 8.70
CA GLY A 66 11.18 47.01 8.01
C GLY A 66 10.82 48.38 8.58
N GLU A 67 11.65 48.98 9.45
CA GLU A 67 11.34 50.29 10.07
C GLU A 67 12.27 51.45 9.67
N ASP A 68 13.19 51.29 8.71
CA ASP A 68 14.02 52.43 8.27
C ASP A 68 14.32 52.40 6.76
N GLU A 69 13.28 52.58 5.93
CA GLU A 69 13.48 53.23 4.63
C GLU A 69 12.14 53.84 4.14
N LYS A 70 11.86 55.06 4.61
CA LYS A 70 10.94 55.97 3.91
C LYS A 70 11.62 56.43 2.61
N VAL A 71 11.65 55.56 1.60
CA VAL A 71 11.94 55.95 0.24
C VAL A 71 10.69 56.62 -0.32
N ALA A 72 10.79 57.91 -0.60
CA ALA A 72 9.74 58.68 -1.28
C ALA A 72 9.32 57.95 -2.58
N PRO A 73 8.02 57.95 -2.94
CA PRO A 73 7.55 57.29 -4.15
C PRO A 73 8.17 57.99 -5.37
N ARG A 74 9.21 57.38 -5.92
CA ARG A 74 9.75 57.74 -7.22
C ARG A 74 8.80 57.15 -8.26
N SER A 75 8.20 58.00 -9.09
CA SER A 75 7.35 57.55 -10.19
C SER A 75 8.11 56.51 -11.04
N PRO A 76 7.52 55.32 -11.29
CA PRO A 76 8.20 54.25 -12.01
C PRO A 76 8.56 54.72 -13.42
N SER A 77 9.80 54.44 -13.83
CA SER A 77 10.24 54.68 -15.20
C SER A 77 9.56 53.66 -16.13
N PRO A 78 9.31 53.96 -17.42
CA PRO A 78 8.80 53.00 -18.39
C PRO A 78 9.59 51.68 -18.47
N ALA A 79 10.87 51.70 -18.08
CA ALA A 79 11.72 50.52 -17.96
C ALA A 79 11.32 49.60 -16.77
N ASP A 80 10.87 50.17 -15.66
CA ASP A 80 10.44 49.40 -14.47
C ASP A 80 9.09 48.70 -14.72
N GLU A 81 8.19 49.30 -15.50
CA GLU A 81 6.93 48.67 -15.91
C GLU A 81 7.13 47.51 -16.89
N ALA A 82 8.14 47.60 -17.76
CA ALA A 82 8.49 46.53 -18.69
C ALA A 82 9.01 45.28 -17.94
N VAL A 83 9.89 45.48 -16.96
CA VAL A 83 10.43 44.40 -16.11
C VAL A 83 9.35 43.78 -15.21
N ALA A 84 8.42 44.59 -14.70
CA ALA A 84 7.30 44.11 -13.91
C ALA A 84 6.33 43.22 -14.72
N LYS A 85 6.01 43.63 -15.95
CA LYS A 85 5.17 42.84 -16.87
C LYS A 85 5.83 41.52 -17.27
N GLU A 86 7.14 41.51 -17.50
CA GLU A 86 7.89 40.30 -17.82
C GLU A 86 7.90 39.31 -16.65
N ARG A 87 8.13 39.80 -15.42
CA ARG A 87 8.04 38.98 -14.20
C ARG A 87 6.64 38.39 -13.99
N GLU A 88 5.59 39.16 -14.24
CA GLU A 88 4.22 38.68 -14.09
C GLU A 88 3.86 37.62 -15.14
N ALA A 89 4.35 37.77 -16.38
CA ALA A 89 4.18 36.77 -17.43
C ALA A 89 4.89 35.44 -17.07
N LEU A 90 6.12 35.52 -16.54
CA LEU A 90 6.88 34.35 -16.08
C LEU A 90 6.20 33.64 -14.91
N ASP A 91 5.67 34.39 -13.94
CA ASP A 91 4.96 33.82 -12.78
C ASP A 91 3.64 33.14 -13.18
N ARG A 92 2.89 33.74 -14.11
CA ARG A 92 1.67 33.12 -14.68
C ARG A 92 2.01 31.84 -15.45
N ALA A 93 3.09 31.83 -16.23
CA ALA A 93 3.55 30.63 -16.95
C ALA A 93 4.00 29.51 -15.98
N ALA A 94 4.71 29.87 -14.91
CA ALA A 94 5.14 28.94 -13.87
C ALA A 94 3.94 28.32 -13.12
N LYS A 95 2.95 29.15 -12.73
CA LYS A 95 1.71 28.69 -12.09
C LYS A 95 0.89 27.78 -12.99
N ALA A 96 0.82 28.05 -14.29
CA ALA A 96 0.12 27.20 -15.26
C ALA A 96 0.79 25.82 -15.39
N LYS A 97 2.14 25.76 -15.46
CA LYS A 97 2.90 24.51 -15.48
C LYS A 97 2.74 23.71 -14.18
N ALA A 98 2.80 24.37 -13.03
CA ALA A 98 2.60 23.75 -11.72
C ALA A 98 1.18 23.15 -11.58
N LYS A 99 0.13 23.88 -11.99
CA LYS A 99 -1.26 23.38 -11.98
C LYS A 99 -1.44 22.16 -12.88
N LYS A 100 -0.83 22.14 -14.08
CA LYS A 100 -0.87 20.97 -14.97
C LYS A 100 -0.14 19.76 -14.36
N ALA A 101 1.04 19.97 -13.75
CA ALA A 101 1.78 18.91 -13.07
C ALA A 101 1.02 18.33 -11.88
N ALA A 102 0.40 19.19 -11.05
CA ALA A 102 -0.41 18.77 -9.91
C ALA A 102 -1.64 17.94 -10.34
N LYS A 103 -2.34 18.33 -11.42
CA LYS A 103 -3.45 17.54 -11.98
C LYS A 103 -2.99 16.16 -12.43
N ARG A 104 -1.87 16.07 -13.16
CA ARG A 104 -1.30 14.79 -13.61
C ARG A 104 -0.89 13.88 -12.44
N LYS A 105 -0.33 14.44 -11.37
CA LYS A 105 0.01 13.67 -10.15
C LYS A 105 -1.23 13.11 -9.47
N LYS A 106 -2.28 13.93 -9.31
CA LYS A 106 -3.56 13.52 -8.71
C LYS A 106 -4.26 12.43 -9.52
N GLU A 107 -4.24 12.52 -10.85
CA GLU A 107 -4.75 11.50 -11.77
C GLU A 107 -4.01 10.16 -11.57
N LYS A 108 -2.67 10.20 -11.56
CA LYS A 108 -1.82 9.02 -11.38
C LYS A 108 -2.05 8.34 -10.03
N GLU A 109 -2.22 9.11 -8.96
CA GLU A 109 -2.54 8.57 -7.63
C GLU A 109 -3.93 7.94 -7.58
N ARG A 110 -4.94 8.56 -8.21
CA ARG A 110 -6.28 7.96 -8.34
C ARG A 110 -6.25 6.64 -9.11
N GLN A 111 -5.49 6.55 -10.20
CA GLN A 111 -5.35 5.30 -10.95
C GLN A 111 -4.63 4.21 -10.14
N LYS A 112 -3.56 4.57 -9.42
CA LYS A 112 -2.87 3.63 -8.52
C LYS A 112 -3.81 3.12 -7.41
N ALA A 113 -4.58 4.01 -6.79
CA ALA A 113 -5.54 3.63 -5.75
C ALA A 113 -6.64 2.70 -6.29
N LYS A 114 -7.20 3.00 -7.47
CA LYS A 114 -8.18 2.12 -8.13
C LYS A 114 -7.61 0.73 -8.42
N LYS A 115 -6.37 0.66 -8.94
CA LYS A 115 -5.70 -0.62 -9.22
C LYS A 115 -5.42 -1.42 -7.95
N ALA A 116 -5.04 -0.76 -6.86
CA ALA A 116 -4.82 -1.40 -5.57
C ALA A 116 -6.13 -1.96 -4.98
N ALA A 117 -7.22 -1.18 -5.04
CA ALA A 117 -8.54 -1.63 -4.59
C ALA A 117 -9.03 -2.84 -5.39
N ALA A 118 -8.94 -2.80 -6.73
CA ALA A 118 -9.32 -3.91 -7.59
C ALA A 118 -8.52 -5.20 -7.31
N ARG A 119 -7.22 -5.07 -7.00
CA ARG A 119 -6.38 -6.22 -6.60
C ARG A 119 -6.82 -6.81 -5.26
N ALA A 120 -7.10 -5.95 -4.27
CA ALA A 120 -7.55 -6.40 -2.95
C ALA A 120 -8.93 -7.11 -3.03
N GLU A 121 -9.83 -6.66 -3.89
CA GLU A 121 -11.10 -7.33 -4.14
C GLU A 121 -10.91 -8.68 -4.84
N ALA A 122 -10.08 -8.73 -5.90
CA ALA A 122 -9.77 -9.97 -6.59
C ALA A 122 -9.13 -11.01 -5.65
N GLU A 123 -8.23 -10.59 -4.77
CA GLU A 123 -7.61 -11.47 -3.76
C GLU A 123 -8.65 -12.00 -2.76
N LYS A 124 -9.58 -11.16 -2.29
CA LYS A 124 -10.67 -11.60 -1.41
C LYS A 124 -11.56 -12.64 -2.08
N VAL A 125 -11.93 -12.42 -3.33
CA VAL A 125 -12.75 -13.37 -4.11
C VAL A 125 -12.01 -14.68 -4.29
N ASN A 126 -10.75 -14.63 -4.72
CA ASN A 126 -9.94 -15.84 -4.92
C ASN A 126 -9.77 -16.63 -3.61
N ARG A 127 -9.51 -15.94 -2.49
CA ARG A 127 -9.41 -16.58 -1.17
C ARG A 127 -10.72 -17.22 -0.70
N GLN A 128 -11.87 -16.62 -1.03
CA GLN A 128 -13.17 -17.23 -0.74
C GLN A 128 -13.42 -18.47 -1.61
N GLU A 129 -13.06 -18.41 -2.89
CA GLU A 129 -13.19 -19.52 -3.83
C GLU A 129 -12.28 -20.70 -3.43
N GLU A 130 -11.04 -20.43 -3.07
CA GLU A 130 -10.10 -21.44 -2.58
C GLU A 130 -10.61 -22.09 -1.28
N ARG A 131 -11.14 -21.28 -0.34
CA ARG A 131 -11.78 -21.80 0.88
C ARG A 131 -13.01 -22.64 0.58
N ARG A 132 -13.77 -22.31 -0.47
CA ARG A 132 -14.93 -23.09 -0.89
C ARG A 132 -14.49 -24.43 -1.48
N LYS A 133 -13.52 -24.43 -2.40
CA LYS A 133 -12.95 -25.67 -2.98
C LYS A 133 -12.43 -26.61 -1.91
N LYS A 134 -11.62 -26.09 -0.97
CA LYS A 134 -11.12 -26.88 0.16
C LYS A 134 -12.23 -27.44 1.08
N ARG A 135 -13.39 -26.77 1.17
CA ARG A 135 -14.56 -27.30 1.91
C ARG A 135 -15.29 -28.38 1.12
N GLU A 136 -15.33 -28.27 -0.21
CA GLU A 136 -15.94 -29.29 -1.08
C GLU A 136 -15.06 -30.55 -1.15
N GLU A 137 -13.74 -30.39 -1.09
CA GLU A 137 -12.73 -31.47 -1.09
C GLU A 137 -12.53 -32.14 0.29
N SER A 138 -13.14 -31.62 1.35
CA SER A 138 -12.93 -32.16 2.71
C SER A 138 -13.70 -33.46 2.92
N ASP A 139 -12.98 -34.51 3.31
CA ASP A 139 -13.53 -35.83 3.65
C ASP A 139 -14.46 -35.79 4.89
N SER A 140 -14.29 -34.78 5.75
CA SER A 140 -15.08 -34.63 6.98
C SER A 140 -16.09 -33.50 6.85
N LYS A 141 -17.38 -33.85 6.91
CA LYS A 141 -18.49 -32.88 6.87
C LYS A 141 -18.93 -32.48 8.28
N CYS A 142 -19.34 -31.23 8.43
CA CYS A 142 -19.92 -30.72 9.66
C CYS A 142 -21.29 -31.37 9.91
N GLY A 143 -21.50 -31.99 11.07
CA GLY A 143 -22.77 -32.64 11.40
C GLY A 143 -23.97 -31.69 11.49
N ALA A 144 -23.76 -30.38 11.65
CA ALA A 144 -24.85 -29.40 11.76
C ALA A 144 -25.21 -28.70 10.44
N CYS A 145 -24.23 -28.44 9.56
CA CYS A 145 -24.47 -27.68 8.33
C CYS A 145 -24.08 -28.41 7.05
N GLY A 146 -23.54 -29.63 7.15
CA GLY A 146 -23.14 -30.45 6.01
C GLY A 146 -21.91 -29.96 5.24
N VAL A 147 -21.41 -28.76 5.53
CA VAL A 147 -20.23 -28.19 4.86
C VAL A 147 -18.95 -28.88 5.35
N GLY A 148 -18.00 -29.12 4.45
CA GLY A 148 -16.70 -29.69 4.80
C GLY A 148 -15.89 -28.84 5.78
N ILE A 149 -15.08 -29.52 6.58
CA ILE A 149 -14.26 -28.97 7.64
C ILE A 149 -12.85 -28.73 7.11
N LEU A 150 -12.38 -27.48 7.17
CA LEU A 150 -11.07 -27.07 6.61
C LEU A 150 -9.88 -27.40 7.49
N ASP A 151 -10.09 -27.46 8.81
CA ASP A 151 -9.05 -27.66 9.83
C ASP A 151 -9.43 -28.83 10.75
N CYS A 152 -8.93 -28.87 11.99
CA CYS A 152 -9.18 -29.95 12.95
C CYS A 152 -10.63 -30.04 13.46
N GLY A 153 -11.53 -29.14 13.05
CA GLY A 153 -12.93 -29.12 13.47
C GLY A 153 -13.10 -29.01 14.99
N PHE A 154 -14.35 -29.09 15.43
CA PHE A 154 -14.70 -29.25 16.84
C PHE A 154 -15.49 -30.55 16.98
N GLU A 155 -15.05 -31.45 17.86
CA GLU A 155 -15.73 -32.72 18.07
C GLU A 155 -16.58 -32.67 19.34
N ARG A 156 -17.83 -33.12 19.24
CA ARG A 156 -18.73 -33.24 20.40
C ARG A 156 -19.56 -34.51 20.24
N LEU A 157 -19.48 -35.42 21.23
CA LEU A 157 -20.21 -36.69 21.24
C LEU A 157 -19.97 -37.54 19.97
N GLY A 158 -18.72 -37.59 19.49
CA GLY A 158 -18.34 -38.35 18.29
C GLY A 158 -18.74 -37.72 16.95
N VAL A 159 -19.33 -36.52 16.95
CA VAL A 159 -19.70 -35.78 15.73
C VAL A 159 -18.78 -34.57 15.56
N LYS A 160 -18.25 -34.37 14.35
CA LYS A 160 -17.41 -33.23 14.00
C LYS A 160 -18.22 -32.03 13.51
N PHE A 161 -17.82 -30.84 13.91
CA PHE A 161 -18.46 -29.57 13.58
C PHE A 161 -17.43 -28.56 13.05
N CYS A 162 -17.82 -27.71 12.11
CA CYS A 162 -16.91 -26.71 11.53
C CYS A 162 -16.72 -25.47 12.43
N SER A 163 -17.53 -25.32 13.47
CA SER A 163 -17.44 -24.22 14.44
C SER A 163 -18.13 -24.56 15.76
N THR A 164 -17.82 -23.82 16.82
CA THR A 164 -18.49 -23.92 18.12
C THR A 164 -19.99 -23.59 18.04
N LYS A 165 -20.40 -22.72 17.11
CA LYS A 165 -21.82 -22.41 16.86
C LYS A 165 -22.55 -23.63 16.29
N CYS A 166 -21.95 -24.30 15.31
CA CYS A 166 -22.49 -25.54 14.75
C CYS A 166 -22.54 -26.65 15.80
N ALA A 167 -21.52 -26.77 16.64
CA ALA A 167 -21.52 -27.72 17.74
C ALA A 167 -22.69 -27.46 18.71
N ARG A 168 -22.98 -26.20 19.06
CA ARG A 168 -24.12 -25.85 19.93
C ARG A 168 -25.47 -26.15 19.31
N ALA A 169 -25.65 -25.88 18.02
CA ALA A 169 -26.89 -26.16 17.28
C ALA A 169 -27.23 -27.66 17.24
N GLY A 170 -26.22 -28.53 17.36
CA GLY A 170 -26.39 -29.98 17.28
C GLY A 170 -26.39 -30.49 15.84
N PRO A 171 -26.29 -31.81 15.66
CA PRO A 171 -26.34 -32.41 14.34
C PRO A 171 -27.72 -32.19 13.70
N SER A 172 -27.75 -31.79 12.43
CA SER A 172 -28.98 -31.69 11.66
C SER A 172 -29.35 -33.09 11.17
N ASN A 173 -30.48 -33.65 11.63
CA ASN A 173 -31.01 -34.95 11.20
C ASN A 173 -31.60 -34.92 9.77
N ASN A 174 -30.96 -34.24 8.83
CA ASN A 174 -31.35 -34.30 7.43
C ASN A 174 -30.63 -35.48 6.78
N SER A 175 -31.30 -36.65 6.84
CA SER A 175 -31.02 -37.81 5.99
C SER A 175 -31.40 -37.53 4.54
#